data_AF-A0A2D6FJF4-F1
#
_entry.id   AF-A0A2D6FJF4-F1
#
_cell.length_a   1.000
_cell.length_b   1.000
_cell.length_c   1.000
_cell.angle_alpha   90.00
_cell.angle_beta   90.00
_cell.angle_gamma   90.00
#
_symmetry.space_group_name_H-M   'P 1'
#
loop_
_entity.id
_entity.type
_entity.pdbx_description
1 polymer ?
#
loop_
_entity_poly.entity_id
_entity_poly.type
_entity_poly.pdbx_seq_one_letter_code
_entity_poly.pdbx_strand_id
1 'polypeptide(L)'
;MITEGKKMSDINYNTGNNNTGNNNTGNNNTGNNNTGCYNTGRYNAGDYNTGSCNAGDYNTGNNNTGDNNAGNWNSSSSVSGYFNTESLKTI
;
A
#
# COMPACT_ATOMS: atom_id res chain seq x y z
N MET A 1 -29.53 -22.85 -18.37
CA MET A 1 -29.01 -23.08 -17.01
C MET A 1 -28.54 -21.74 -16.48
N ILE A 2 -29.23 -21.20 -15.48
CA ILE A 2 -28.81 -19.98 -14.79
C ILE A 2 -27.80 -20.45 -13.74
N THR A 3 -26.52 -20.16 -13.94
CA THR A 3 -25.50 -20.46 -12.94
C THR A 3 -25.74 -19.53 -11.75
N GLU A 4 -25.93 -20.12 -10.57
CA GLU A 4 -26.26 -19.43 -9.33
C GLU A 4 -25.27 -18.28 -9.04
N GLY A 5 -25.83 -17.12 -8.70
CA GLY A 5 -25.11 -15.86 -8.60
C GLY A 5 -24.00 -15.91 -7.55
N LYS A 6 -22.77 -15.65 -7.98
CA LYS A 6 -21.76 -15.05 -7.10
C LYS A 6 -22.33 -13.73 -6.60
N LYS A 7 -22.39 -13.51 -5.29
CA LYS A 7 -22.69 -12.18 -4.78
C LYS A 7 -21.57 -11.25 -5.22
N MET A 8 -21.87 -9.97 -5.49
CA MET A 8 -20.84 -8.97 -5.84
C MET A 8 -19.70 -8.92 -4.80
N SER A 9 -19.99 -9.33 -3.55
CA SER A 9 -19.03 -9.49 -2.45
C SER A 9 -17.97 -10.57 -2.66
N ASP A 10 -18.19 -11.50 -3.59
CA ASP A 10 -17.36 -12.70 -3.76
C ASP A 10 -16.39 -12.56 -4.95
N ILE A 11 -16.41 -11.40 -5.63
CA ILE A 11 -15.49 -11.12 -6.73
C ILE A 11 -14.20 -10.56 -6.15
N ASN A 12 -13.17 -11.40 -6.19
CA ASN A 12 -11.80 -11.04 -5.91
C ASN A 12 -11.16 -10.51 -7.21
N TYR A 13 -10.82 -9.21 -7.26
CA TYR A 13 -10.16 -8.58 -8.41
C TYR A 13 -8.64 -8.52 -8.27
N ASN A 14 -8.05 -9.38 -7.44
CA ASN A 14 -6.60 -9.44 -7.33
C ASN A 14 -5.98 -9.87 -8.67
N THR A 15 -4.95 -9.15 -9.12
CA THR A 15 -4.13 -9.48 -10.28
C THR A 15 -2.73 -9.87 -9.79
N GLY A 16 -2.20 -10.99 -10.27
CA GLY A 16 -0.92 -11.57 -9.82
C GLY A 16 -1.11 -12.65 -8.75
N ASN A 17 -0.03 -12.98 -8.02
CA ASN A 17 0.03 -14.19 -7.19
C ASN A 17 -0.04 -13.89 -5.68
N ASN A 18 -0.59 -14.81 -4.90
CA ASN A 18 -0.56 -14.81 -3.42
C ASN A 18 -1.10 -13.54 -2.75
N ASN A 19 -2.03 -12.85 -3.40
CA ASN A 19 -2.69 -11.68 -2.80
C ASN A 19 -3.89 -12.12 -1.95
N THR A 20 -3.96 -11.60 -0.72
CA THR A 20 -5.08 -11.82 0.21
C THR A 20 -5.91 -10.54 0.35
N GLY A 21 -7.24 -10.63 0.27
CA GLY A 21 -8.16 -9.49 0.26
C GLY A 21 -8.62 -9.15 -1.16
N ASN A 22 -8.88 -7.87 -1.46
CA ASN A 22 -9.48 -7.46 -2.75
C ASN A 22 -8.70 -6.34 -3.48
N ASN A 23 -8.83 -6.29 -4.81
CA ASN A 23 -8.27 -5.25 -5.69
C ASN A 23 -6.75 -5.05 -5.57
N ASN A 24 -5.97 -6.06 -5.18
CA ASN A 24 -4.52 -5.95 -5.14
C ASN A 24 -3.91 -6.27 -6.50
N THR A 25 -2.94 -5.48 -6.95
CA THR A 25 -2.19 -5.72 -8.19
C THR A 25 -0.73 -6.01 -7.85
N GLY A 26 -0.18 -7.11 -8.37
CA GLY A 26 1.19 -7.56 -8.11
C GLY A 26 1.21 -8.83 -7.27
N ASN A 27 2.17 -8.98 -6.35
CA ASN A 27 2.38 -10.25 -5.66
C ASN A 27 2.43 -10.12 -4.14
N ASN A 28 1.95 -11.13 -3.42
CA ASN A 28 2.12 -11.25 -1.97
C ASN A 28 1.58 -10.06 -1.14
N ASN A 29 0.59 -9.32 -1.65
CA ASN A 29 -0.04 -8.25 -0.90
C ASN A 29 -1.14 -8.80 0.03
N THR A 30 -1.28 -8.22 1.21
CA THR A 30 -2.34 -8.54 2.16
C THR A 30 -3.18 -7.29 2.46
N GLY A 31 -4.49 -7.38 2.29
CA GLY A 31 -5.44 -6.29 2.50
C GLY A 31 -6.08 -5.85 1.19
N ASN A 32 -6.29 -4.54 1.00
CA ASN A 32 -7.11 -4.06 -0.13
C ASN A 32 -6.41 -2.97 -0.94
N ASN A 33 -6.58 -3.02 -2.26
CA ASN A 33 -6.15 -1.94 -3.16
C ASN A 33 -4.64 -1.63 -3.09
N ASN A 34 -3.80 -2.61 -2.79
CA ASN A 34 -2.35 -2.43 -2.84
C ASN A 34 -1.81 -2.71 -4.25
N THR A 35 -0.83 -1.94 -4.71
CA THR A 35 -0.14 -2.14 -5.98
C THR A 35 1.35 -2.33 -5.73
N GLY A 36 1.94 -3.40 -6.28
CA GLY A 36 3.34 -3.78 -6.08
C GLY A 36 3.45 -5.12 -5.35
N CYS A 37 4.46 -5.27 -4.50
CA CYS A 37 4.79 -6.52 -3.84
C CYS A 37 4.89 -6.38 -2.31
N TYR A 38 4.43 -7.41 -1.59
CA TYR A 38 4.62 -7.52 -0.14
C TYR A 38 4.05 -6.38 0.70
N ASN A 39 3.03 -5.66 0.20
CA ASN A 39 2.37 -4.64 0.99
C ASN A 39 1.33 -5.25 1.93
N THR A 40 1.21 -4.70 3.14
CA THR A 40 0.18 -5.05 4.11
C THR A 40 -0.66 -3.83 4.47
N GLY A 41 -1.99 -3.93 4.32
CA GLY A 41 -2.93 -2.87 4.68
C GLY A 41 -3.73 -2.39 3.47
N ARG A 42 -3.83 -1.07 3.26
CA ARG A 42 -4.73 -0.52 2.23
C ARG A 42 -4.11 0.59 1.41
N TYR A 43 -4.39 0.59 0.10
CA TYR A 43 -4.01 1.69 -0.80
C TYR A 43 -2.50 2.00 -0.81
N ASN A 44 -1.64 1.00 -0.57
CA ASN A 44 -0.20 1.19 -0.70
C ASN A 44 0.24 0.98 -2.15
N ALA A 45 1.13 1.84 -2.65
CA ALA A 45 1.73 1.74 -3.98
C ALA A 45 3.26 1.70 -3.86
N GLY A 46 3.88 0.68 -4.45
CA GLY A 46 5.30 0.36 -4.25
C GLY A 46 5.42 -0.99 -3.54
N ASP A 47 6.55 -1.24 -2.88
CA ASP A 47 6.87 -2.52 -2.29
C ASP A 47 7.13 -2.44 -0.78
N TYR A 48 6.80 -3.51 -0.06
CA TYR A 48 7.08 -3.68 1.38
C TYR A 48 6.49 -2.61 2.31
N ASN A 49 5.39 -1.96 1.93
CA ASN A 49 4.73 -1.00 2.79
C ASN A 49 3.77 -1.69 3.78
N THR A 50 3.73 -1.20 5.02
CA THR A 50 2.77 -1.63 6.04
C THR A 50 1.95 -0.44 6.54
N GLY A 51 0.62 -0.56 6.48
CA GLY A 51 -0.33 0.47 6.90
C GLY A 51 -1.18 0.96 5.73
N SER A 52 -1.45 2.26 5.64
CA SER A 52 -2.40 2.78 4.64
C SER A 52 -1.89 3.98 3.86
N CYS A 53 -2.23 4.02 2.56
CA CYS A 53 -1.96 5.16 1.69
C CYS A 53 -0.47 5.54 1.62
N ASN A 54 0.44 4.57 1.64
CA ASN A 54 1.87 4.83 1.44
C ASN A 54 2.23 4.71 -0.05
N ALA A 55 3.04 5.64 -0.54
CA ALA A 55 3.57 5.65 -1.91
C ALA A 55 5.11 5.67 -1.87
N GLY A 56 5.74 4.72 -2.56
CA GLY A 56 7.17 4.42 -2.44
C GLY A 56 7.38 3.10 -1.72
N ASP A 57 8.59 2.83 -1.24
CA ASP A 57 8.96 1.51 -0.72
C ASP A 57 9.32 1.53 0.78
N TYR A 58 9.10 0.40 1.45
CA TYR A 58 9.50 0.16 2.84
C TYR A 58 8.95 1.16 3.87
N ASN A 59 7.76 1.72 3.63
CA ASN A 59 7.12 2.61 4.60
C ASN A 59 6.28 1.85 5.61
N THR A 60 6.36 2.25 6.88
CA THR A 60 5.48 1.77 7.95
C THR A 60 4.67 2.93 8.54
N GLY A 61 3.36 2.77 8.59
CA GLY A 61 2.41 3.78 9.07
C GLY A 61 1.49 4.25 7.94
N ASN A 62 1.11 5.53 7.91
CA ASN A 62 0.08 6.01 7.00
C ASN A 62 0.41 7.33 6.33
N ASN A 63 -0.01 7.45 5.06
CA ASN A 63 0.16 8.66 4.25
C ASN A 63 1.63 9.09 4.13
N ASN A 64 2.54 8.14 3.97
CA ASN A 64 3.93 8.42 3.67
C ASN A 64 4.18 8.41 2.16
N THR A 65 4.90 9.40 1.66
CA THR A 65 5.41 9.46 0.29
C THR A 65 6.93 9.54 0.34
N GLY A 66 7.59 8.69 -0.46
CA GLY A 66 9.05 8.47 -0.39
C GLY A 66 9.34 7.09 0.17
N ASP A 67 10.60 6.83 0.51
CA ASP A 67 11.06 5.49 0.88
C ASP A 67 11.57 5.44 2.32
N ASN A 68 11.44 4.27 2.96
CA ASN A 68 11.98 3.98 4.29
C ASN A 68 11.46 4.90 5.40
N ASN A 69 10.18 5.30 5.36
CA ASN A 69 9.59 6.13 6.41
C ASN A 69 8.89 5.31 7.49
N ALA A 70 8.95 5.80 8.73
CA ALA A 70 8.19 5.27 9.84
C ALA A 70 7.32 6.37 10.48
N GLY A 71 6.04 6.09 10.72
CA GLY A 71 5.10 7.06 11.27
C GLY A 71 4.13 7.56 10.20
N ASN A 72 3.65 8.79 10.29
CA ASN A 72 2.56 9.24 9.44
C ASN A 72 2.81 10.61 8.81
N TRP A 73 2.27 10.83 7.60
CA TRP A 73 2.33 12.13 6.93
C TRP A 73 3.76 12.61 6.63
N ASN A 74 4.65 11.69 6.29
CA ASN A 74 5.99 12.04 5.83
C ASN A 74 5.98 12.17 4.30
N SER A 75 6.61 13.21 3.75
CA SER A 75 6.71 13.44 2.30
C SER A 75 8.17 13.54 1.83
N SER A 76 9.07 12.96 2.62
CA SER A 76 10.51 12.81 2.35
C SER A 76 10.89 11.35 2.59
N SER A 77 12.13 10.96 2.28
CA SER A 77 12.60 9.59 2.50
C SER A 77 13.44 9.48 3.78
N SER A 78 13.45 8.29 4.38
CA SER A 78 14.29 7.93 5.53
C SER A 78 14.02 8.76 6.79
N VAL A 79 12.77 9.16 7.00
CA VAL A 79 12.35 9.91 8.19
C VAL A 79 11.44 9.08 9.08
N SER A 80 11.52 9.36 10.39
CA SER A 80 10.57 8.82 11.36
C SER A 80 9.77 9.94 12.03
N GLY A 81 8.54 9.65 12.44
CA GLY A 81 7.69 10.58 13.16
C GLY A 81 6.50 11.03 12.33
N TYR A 82 6.07 12.27 12.56
CA TYR A 82 4.82 12.79 12.01
C TYR A 82 5.06 14.11 11.28
N PHE A 83 4.40 14.30 10.14
CA PHE A 83 4.38 15.57 9.41
C PHE A 83 5.76 16.05 8.92
N ASN A 84 6.66 15.14 8.57
CA ASN A 84 7.94 15.50 7.96
C ASN A 84 7.72 15.82 6.47
N THR A 85 7.31 17.06 6.19
CA THR A 85 7.10 17.58 4.84
C THR A 85 8.31 18.41 4.43
N GLU A 86 9.02 17.95 3.41
CA GLU A 86 10.24 18.53 2.79
C GLU A 86 11.61 18.18 3.39
N SER A 87 12.54 17.81 2.50
CA SER A 87 13.98 17.98 2.71
C SER A 87 14.26 19.48 2.64
N LEU A 88 14.85 20.08 3.68
CA LEU A 88 15.47 21.40 3.58
C LEU A 88 16.31 21.45 2.27
N LYS A 89 15.85 22.17 1.26
CA LYS A 89 16.73 22.59 0.17
C LYS A 89 17.66 23.62 0.81
N THR A 90 18.90 23.22 1.09
CA THR A 90 19.97 24.16 1.43
C THR A 90 20.08 25.15 0.26
N ILE A 91 19.83 26.43 0.53
CA ILE A 91 20.19 27.56 -0.33
C ILE A 91 21.47 28.15 0.24
#